data_AF-A0A183EMV4-F1
#
_entry.id   AF-A0A183EMV4-F1
#
_cell.length_a   1.000
_cell.length_b   1.000
_cell.length_c   1.000
_cell.angle_alpha   90.00
_cell.angle_beta   90.00
_cell.angle_gamma   90.00
#
_symmetry.space_group_name_H-M   'P 1'
#
loop_
_entity.id
_entity.type
_entity.pdbx_description
1 polymer ?
#
loop_
_entity_poly.entity_id
_entity_poly.type
_entity_poly.pdbx_seq_one_letter_code
_entity_poly.pdbx_strand_id
1 'polypeptide(L)'
;MGHKLSLFENDGYQIAMLGLDNAGKSTIIYQLKMKQFLQQAPTVGFNCEKFRLTAGPAKGQTFMVWDVGGQERLRPLWRTYIRQADAVLFVVDSSDRERFEEAHVELANLLQLPDFPATVPVVLLANKQDLPEACRIVEIKQFLTSEVIRKRLSTTVSCCAVTGDGLDGLFAEIHQLIVQSRFGFPSDFY
;
A
#
# COMPACT_ATOMS: atom_id res chain seq x y z
N MET A 1 30.33 18.20 10.39
CA MET A 1 28.92 18.36 10.82
C MET A 1 28.07 18.48 9.55
N GLY A 2 27.78 17.36 8.87
CA GLY A 2 27.06 17.38 7.60
C GLY A 2 25.57 17.24 7.86
N HIS A 3 24.81 18.29 7.57
CA HIS A 3 23.35 18.24 7.61
C HIS A 3 22.87 17.27 6.53
N LYS A 4 22.35 16.12 6.96
CA LYS A 4 21.58 15.20 6.12
C LYS A 4 20.32 15.96 5.74
N LEU A 5 20.17 16.36 4.48
CA LEU A 5 18.90 16.83 3.93
C LEU A 5 17.88 15.70 4.14
N SER A 6 17.09 15.75 5.21
CA SER A 6 15.93 14.89 5.36
C SER A 6 14.92 15.37 4.33
N LEU A 7 14.62 14.54 3.34
CA LEU A 7 13.54 14.76 2.37
C LEU A 7 12.14 14.83 3.04
N PHE A 8 12.08 14.69 4.37
CA PHE A 8 10.89 14.60 5.18
C PHE A 8 11.03 15.56 6.36
N GLU A 9 10.38 16.73 6.28
CA GLU A 9 9.91 17.38 7.50
C GLU A 9 8.84 16.46 8.14
N ASN A 10 8.81 16.41 9.46
CA ASN A 10 8.14 15.39 10.27
C ASN A 10 6.61 15.59 10.32
N ASP A 11 5.94 15.56 9.16
CA ASP A 11 4.60 16.11 8.96
C ASP A 11 3.46 15.06 8.86
N GLY A 12 3.77 13.76 8.92
CA GLY A 12 2.79 12.68 8.86
C GLY A 12 3.40 11.30 8.61
N TYR A 13 2.57 10.26 8.75
CA TYR A 13 2.94 8.88 8.46
C TYR A 13 3.24 8.69 6.98
N GLN A 14 4.39 8.09 6.67
CA GLN A 14 4.83 7.86 5.29
C GLN A 14 4.29 6.53 4.77
N ILE A 15 3.48 6.57 3.73
CA ILE A 15 2.85 5.37 3.15
C ILE A 15 3.38 5.19 1.73
N ALA A 16 3.98 4.04 1.44
CA ALA A 16 4.38 3.70 0.07
C ALA A 16 3.28 2.86 -0.59
N MET A 17 2.71 3.35 -1.69
CA MET A 17 1.75 2.60 -2.51
C MET A 17 2.48 2.02 -3.73
N LEU A 18 2.65 0.70 -3.72
CA LEU A 18 3.44 -0.08 -4.67
C LEU A 18 2.59 -1.16 -5.34
N GLY A 19 3.13 -1.81 -6.36
CA GLY A 19 2.43 -2.81 -7.16
C GLY A 19 2.59 -2.55 -8.65
N LEU A 20 2.23 -3.53 -9.48
CA LEU A 20 2.41 -3.47 -10.93
C LEU A 20 1.69 -2.27 -11.56
N ASP A 21 2.12 -1.88 -12.76
CA ASP A 21 1.37 -0.93 -13.56
C ASP A 21 -0.05 -1.45 -13.85
N ASN A 22 -0.98 -0.52 -14.05
CA ASN A 22 -2.40 -0.79 -14.23
C ASN A 22 -3.12 -1.44 -13.03
N ALA A 23 -2.45 -1.69 -11.89
CA ALA A 23 -3.09 -2.24 -10.68
C ALA A 23 -4.13 -1.29 -10.03
N GLY A 24 -4.13 0.00 -10.41
CA GLY A 24 -5.10 0.99 -9.94
C GLY A 24 -4.66 1.84 -8.73
N LYS A 25 -3.34 1.92 -8.46
CA LYS A 25 -2.74 2.69 -7.35
C LYS A 25 -3.19 4.16 -7.33
N SER A 26 -2.93 4.89 -8.42
CA SER A 26 -3.33 6.29 -8.55
C SER A 26 -4.85 6.46 -8.44
N THR A 27 -5.62 5.54 -9.02
CA THR A 27 -7.09 5.56 -8.93
C THR A 27 -7.57 5.41 -7.50
N ILE A 28 -6.97 4.53 -6.68
CA ILE A 28 -7.29 4.41 -5.25
C ILE A 28 -7.05 5.73 -4.52
N ILE A 29 -5.91 6.38 -4.78
CA ILE A 29 -5.56 7.67 -4.15
C ILE A 29 -6.57 8.75 -4.53
N TYR A 30 -6.93 8.87 -5.80
CA TYR A 30 -7.92 9.85 -6.24
C TYR A 30 -9.33 9.53 -5.72
N GLN A 31 -9.70 8.25 -5.66
CA GLN A 31 -10.97 7.84 -5.07
C GLN A 31 -11.05 8.20 -3.58
N LEU A 32 -9.97 8.01 -2.82
CA LEU A 32 -9.89 8.41 -1.42
C LEU A 32 -9.93 9.93 -1.23
N LYS A 33 -9.33 10.69 -2.16
CA LYS A 33 -9.20 12.15 -2.05
C LYS A 33 -10.42 12.93 -2.56
N MET A 34 -10.95 12.52 -3.70
CA MET A 34 -12.00 13.23 -4.44
C MET A 34 -13.36 12.53 -4.38
N LYS A 35 -13.41 11.28 -3.90
CA LYS A 35 -14.63 10.44 -3.90
C LYS A 35 -15.27 10.32 -5.29
N GLN A 36 -14.44 10.37 -6.33
CA GLN A 36 -14.83 10.31 -7.73
C GLN A 36 -13.82 9.49 -8.52
N PHE A 37 -14.32 8.68 -9.46
CA PHE A 37 -13.49 8.00 -10.43
C PHE A 37 -12.91 8.99 -11.43
N LEU A 38 -11.59 8.94 -11.60
CA LEU A 38 -10.86 9.68 -12.63
C LEU A 38 -9.96 8.69 -13.37
N GLN A 39 -10.15 8.58 -14.69
CA GLN A 39 -9.27 7.77 -15.53
C GLN A 39 -7.85 8.37 -15.51
N GLN A 40 -6.86 7.56 -15.15
CA GLN A 40 -5.47 7.99 -15.01
C GLN A 40 -4.62 7.51 -16.18
N ALA A 41 -3.75 8.39 -16.67
CA ALA A 41 -2.62 7.98 -17.49
C ALA A 41 -1.59 7.24 -16.62
N PRO A 42 -0.74 6.38 -17.19
CA PRO A 42 0.33 5.72 -16.43
C PRO A 42 1.24 6.74 -15.71
N THR A 43 1.45 6.56 -14.41
CA THR A 43 2.32 7.43 -13.60
C THR A 43 3.75 7.40 -14.12
N VAL A 44 4.29 8.58 -14.45
CA VAL A 44 5.70 8.75 -14.81
C VAL A 44 6.47 9.11 -13.54
N GLY A 45 7.20 8.13 -12.98
CA GLY A 45 7.96 8.32 -11.75
C GLY A 45 7.09 8.12 -10.50
N PHE A 46 6.68 9.21 -9.85
CA PHE A 46 5.93 9.16 -8.59
C PHE A 46 5.01 10.38 -8.40
N ASN A 47 4.00 10.23 -7.55
CA ASN A 47 3.18 11.31 -7.00
C ASN A 47 3.13 11.23 -5.46
N CYS A 48 2.85 12.35 -4.79
CA CYS A 48 2.70 12.39 -3.34
C CYS A 48 1.43 13.13 -2.94
N GLU A 49 0.58 12.47 -2.17
CA GLU A 49 -0.70 13.03 -1.74
C GLU A 49 -0.84 13.02 -0.22
N LYS A 50 -1.27 14.17 0.33
CA LYS A 50 -1.47 14.37 1.77
C LYS A 50 -2.91 14.08 2.16
N PHE A 51 -3.13 13.18 3.11
CA PHE A 51 -4.42 12.84 3.69
C PHE A 51 -4.45 13.22 5.17
N ARG A 52 -5.40 14.06 5.58
CA ARG A 52 -5.61 14.39 6.99
C ARG A 52 -6.95 13.86 7.45
N LEU A 53 -6.94 12.98 8.45
CA LEU A 53 -8.17 12.41 8.98
C LEU A 53 -8.84 13.39 9.95
N THR A 54 -10.09 13.74 9.65
CA THR A 54 -10.88 14.69 10.45
C THR A 54 -11.87 14.02 11.40
N ALA A 55 -12.09 12.71 11.24
CA ALA A 55 -13.00 11.90 12.04
C ALA A 55 -12.43 10.47 12.24
N GLY A 56 -13.08 9.68 13.09
CA GLY A 56 -12.69 8.30 13.38
C GLY A 56 -11.53 8.16 14.38
N PRO A 57 -11.07 6.92 14.64
CA PRO A 57 -10.11 6.60 15.70
C PRO A 57 -8.69 7.14 15.44
N ALA A 58 -8.37 7.50 14.20
CA ALA A 58 -7.10 8.13 13.81
C ALA A 58 -7.27 9.63 13.49
N LYS A 59 -8.28 10.29 14.06
CA LYS A 59 -8.51 11.73 13.88
C LYS A 59 -7.27 12.55 14.25
N GLY A 60 -6.97 13.56 13.44
CA GLY A 60 -5.84 14.45 13.61
C GLY A 60 -4.56 13.95 12.96
N GLN A 61 -4.49 12.67 12.60
CA GLN A 61 -3.33 12.09 11.94
C GLN A 61 -3.25 12.50 10.47
N THR A 62 -2.03 12.62 9.99
CA THR A 62 -1.69 12.97 8.61
C THR A 62 -0.93 11.81 7.98
N PHE A 63 -1.24 11.51 6.73
CA PHE A 63 -0.57 10.49 5.92
C PHE A 63 -0.03 11.15 4.65
N MET A 64 1.22 10.86 4.33
CA MET A 64 1.86 11.21 3.07
C MET A 64 1.95 9.94 2.23
N VAL A 65 1.12 9.85 1.20
CA VAL A 65 1.01 8.64 0.35
C VAL A 65 1.80 8.84 -0.92
N TRP A 66 2.85 8.05 -1.08
CA TRP A 66 3.72 8.03 -2.25
C TRP A 66 3.21 6.98 -3.24
N ASP A 67 2.58 7.44 -4.31
CA ASP A 67 2.23 6.62 -5.49
C ASP A 67 3.46 6.45 -6.36
N VAL A 68 3.95 5.22 -6.51
CA VAL A 68 5.16 4.96 -7.30
C VAL A 68 4.79 4.19 -8.56
N GLY A 69 5.33 4.60 -9.70
CA GLY A 69 5.10 3.94 -10.98
C GLY A 69 5.39 2.43 -10.91
N GLY A 70 4.48 1.64 -11.49
CA GLY A 70 4.54 0.18 -11.45
C GLY A 70 5.15 -0.48 -12.69
N GLN A 71 5.45 0.31 -13.73
CA GLN A 71 6.11 -0.19 -14.94
C GLN A 71 7.46 -0.76 -14.56
N GLU A 72 7.87 -1.87 -15.18
CA GLU A 72 9.12 -2.58 -14.88
C GLU A 72 10.32 -1.63 -14.73
N ARG A 73 10.49 -0.70 -15.69
CA ARG A 73 11.57 0.32 -15.68
C ARG A 73 11.56 1.28 -14.47
N LEU A 74 10.44 1.42 -13.78
CA LEU A 74 10.26 2.30 -12.62
C LEU A 74 10.34 1.55 -11.28
N ARG A 75 10.18 0.22 -11.27
CA ARG A 75 10.23 -0.61 -10.04
C ARG A 75 11.52 -0.45 -9.22
N PRO A 76 12.71 -0.17 -9.79
CA PRO A 76 13.88 0.15 -8.99
C PRO A 76 13.69 1.31 -8.00
N LEU A 77 12.76 2.24 -8.27
CA LEU A 77 12.44 3.34 -7.37
C LEU A 77 11.76 2.87 -6.08
N TRP A 78 11.10 1.71 -6.07
CA TRP A 78 10.35 1.21 -4.90
C TRP A 78 11.24 1.10 -3.66
N ARG A 79 12.50 0.67 -3.83
CA ARG A 79 13.49 0.57 -2.74
C ARG A 79 13.71 1.90 -2.01
N THR A 80 13.62 3.02 -2.73
CA THR A 80 13.78 4.35 -2.15
C THR A 80 12.64 4.70 -1.19
N TYR A 81 11.41 4.31 -1.54
CA TYR A 81 10.21 4.67 -0.77
C TYR A 81 9.96 3.76 0.43
N ILE A 82 10.34 2.48 0.37
CA ILE A 82 10.17 1.58 1.52
C ILE A 82 11.10 1.90 2.70
N ARG A 83 12.26 2.53 2.44
CA ARG A 83 13.29 2.78 3.47
C ARG A 83 12.78 3.66 4.62
N GLN A 84 11.83 4.55 4.33
CA GLN A 84 11.25 5.48 5.29
C GLN A 84 9.74 5.32 5.38
N ALA A 85 9.20 4.22 4.85
CA ALA A 85 7.78 3.93 4.93
C ALA A 85 7.43 3.48 6.35
N ASP A 86 6.31 4.00 6.85
CA ASP A 86 5.65 3.55 8.05
C ASP A 86 4.70 2.39 7.75
N ALA A 87 4.16 2.33 6.54
CA ALA A 87 3.45 1.17 6.00
C ALA A 87 3.61 1.07 4.49
N VAL A 88 3.46 -0.14 3.96
CA VAL A 88 3.40 -0.38 2.52
C VAL A 88 2.03 -0.90 2.13
N LEU A 89 1.43 -0.30 1.11
CA LEU A 89 0.25 -0.79 0.42
C LEU A 89 0.71 -1.42 -0.88
N PHE A 90 0.55 -2.73 -1.04
CA PHE A 90 0.85 -3.42 -2.28
C PHE A 90 -0.45 -3.73 -3.01
N VAL A 91 -0.65 -3.12 -4.17
CA VAL A 91 -1.90 -3.21 -4.94
C VAL A 91 -1.77 -4.28 -6.03
N VAL A 92 -2.75 -5.18 -6.07
CA VAL A 92 -2.87 -6.22 -7.09
C VAL A 92 -4.17 -6.01 -7.86
N ASP A 93 -4.09 -6.12 -9.18
CA ASP A 93 -5.27 -6.20 -10.05
C ASP A 93 -5.88 -7.60 -9.94
N SER A 94 -7.03 -7.73 -9.29
CA SER A 94 -7.65 -9.03 -9.05
C SER A 94 -8.17 -9.71 -10.32
N SER A 95 -8.37 -8.96 -11.40
CA SER A 95 -8.83 -9.47 -12.70
C SER A 95 -7.69 -10.07 -13.54
N ASP A 96 -6.45 -9.68 -13.25
CA ASP A 96 -5.29 -9.96 -14.10
C ASP A 96 -4.51 -11.18 -13.60
N ARG A 97 -5.10 -12.36 -13.83
CA ARG A 97 -4.53 -13.65 -13.40
C ARG A 97 -3.16 -13.92 -14.03
N GLU A 98 -2.93 -13.45 -15.24
CA GLU A 98 -1.68 -13.66 -15.99
C GLU A 98 -0.49 -13.00 -15.31
N ARG A 99 -0.71 -11.87 -14.61
CA ARG A 99 0.34 -11.13 -13.90
C ARG A 99 0.44 -11.42 -12.40
N PHE A 100 -0.28 -12.42 -11.89
CA PHE A 100 -0.16 -12.80 -10.47
C PHE A 100 1.22 -13.35 -10.11
N GLU A 101 1.85 -14.13 -11.00
CA GLU A 101 3.21 -14.61 -10.78
C GLU A 101 4.21 -13.46 -10.75
N GLU A 102 4.07 -12.49 -11.66
CA GLU A 102 4.89 -11.28 -11.66
C GLU A 102 4.71 -10.48 -10.36
N ALA A 103 3.47 -10.27 -9.92
CA ALA A 103 3.17 -9.59 -8.66
C ALA A 103 3.73 -10.34 -7.45
N HIS A 104 3.68 -11.67 -7.45
CA HIS A 104 4.26 -12.53 -6.42
C HIS A 104 5.77 -12.36 -6.34
N VAL A 105 6.46 -12.47 -7.47
CA VAL A 105 7.93 -12.34 -7.55
C VAL A 105 8.36 -10.96 -7.07
N GLU A 106 7.71 -9.90 -7.55
CA GLU A 106 8.04 -8.53 -7.17
C GLU A 106 7.79 -8.26 -5.68
N LEU A 107 6.67 -8.71 -5.13
CA LEU A 107 6.40 -8.58 -3.70
C LEU A 107 7.39 -9.40 -2.86
N ALA A 108 7.69 -10.64 -3.26
CA ALA A 108 8.66 -11.48 -2.56
C ALA A 108 10.06 -10.87 -2.58
N ASN A 109 10.50 -10.31 -3.72
CA ASN A 109 11.78 -9.63 -3.85
C ASN A 109 11.83 -8.37 -2.98
N LEU A 110 10.77 -7.56 -3.02
CA LEU A 110 10.64 -6.35 -2.21
C LEU A 110 10.82 -6.70 -0.72
N LEU A 111 10.06 -7.67 -0.21
CA LEU A 111 10.04 -8.07 1.20
C LEU A 111 11.37 -8.65 1.71
N GLN A 112 12.23 -9.11 0.81
CA GLN A 112 13.57 -9.65 1.14
C GLN A 112 14.66 -8.58 1.05
N LEU A 113 14.34 -7.35 0.65
CA LEU A 113 15.32 -6.27 0.61
C LEU A 113 15.87 -6.00 2.03
N PRO A 114 17.20 -5.92 2.21
CA PRO A 114 17.81 -5.70 3.51
C PRO A 114 17.43 -4.34 4.13
N ASP A 115 17.07 -3.38 3.28
CA ASP A 115 16.66 -2.04 3.69
C ASP A 115 15.15 -1.95 4.02
N PHE A 116 14.38 -3.04 3.92
CA PHE A 116 12.96 -3.06 4.28
C PHE A 116 12.81 -3.48 5.75
N PRO A 117 12.46 -2.55 6.67
CA PRO A 117 12.37 -2.90 8.08
C PRO A 117 11.30 -3.98 8.34
N ALA A 118 11.61 -4.95 9.19
CA ALA A 118 10.72 -6.06 9.54
C ALA A 118 9.42 -5.61 10.22
N THR A 119 9.46 -4.47 10.90
CA THR A 119 8.35 -3.88 11.66
C THR A 119 7.38 -3.10 10.80
N VAL A 120 7.69 -2.81 9.54
CA VAL A 120 6.79 -2.04 8.67
C VAL A 120 5.66 -2.95 8.19
N PRO A 121 4.39 -2.66 8.54
CA PRO A 121 3.25 -3.43 8.09
C PRO A 121 3.07 -3.36 6.57
N VAL A 122 2.64 -4.48 6.01
CA VAL A 122 2.37 -4.62 4.57
C VAL A 122 0.93 -5.05 4.37
N VAL A 123 0.16 -4.19 3.72
CA VAL A 123 -1.24 -4.43 3.40
C VAL A 123 -1.36 -4.76 1.91
N LEU A 124 -1.95 -5.90 1.60
CA LEU A 124 -2.28 -6.26 0.23
C LEU A 124 -3.67 -5.71 -0.13
N LEU A 125 -3.75 -4.88 -1.16
CA LEU A 125 -5.02 -4.41 -1.71
C LEU A 125 -5.37 -5.24 -2.95
N ALA A 126 -6.36 -6.12 -2.83
CA ALA A 126 -6.95 -6.87 -3.93
C ALA A 126 -7.98 -5.97 -4.63
N ASN A 127 -7.51 -5.18 -5.60
CA ASN A 127 -8.28 -4.15 -6.26
C ASN A 127 -9.04 -4.68 -7.50
N LYS A 128 -9.96 -3.87 -8.04
CA LYS A 128 -10.81 -4.16 -9.20
C LYS A 128 -11.83 -5.28 -8.99
N GLN A 129 -12.36 -5.35 -7.77
CA GLN A 129 -13.37 -6.36 -7.39
C GLN A 129 -14.75 -6.12 -8.02
N ASP A 130 -14.91 -5.02 -8.75
CA ASP A 130 -16.08 -4.73 -9.59
C ASP A 130 -16.10 -5.55 -10.90
N LEU A 131 -14.96 -6.09 -11.33
CA LEU A 131 -14.86 -6.84 -12.58
C LEU A 131 -15.34 -8.30 -12.41
N PRO A 132 -16.07 -8.86 -13.40
CA PRO A 132 -16.65 -10.20 -13.28
C PRO A 132 -15.60 -11.32 -13.17
N GLU A 133 -14.42 -11.12 -13.75
CA GLU A 133 -13.28 -12.05 -13.70
C GLU A 133 -12.40 -11.88 -12.44
N ALA A 134 -12.72 -10.91 -11.56
CA ALA A 134 -11.93 -10.63 -10.38
C ALA A 134 -11.85 -11.82 -9.43
N CYS A 135 -10.62 -12.22 -9.11
CA CYS A 135 -10.34 -13.26 -8.13
C CYS A 135 -10.67 -12.78 -6.73
N ARG A 136 -11.28 -13.64 -5.92
CA ARG A 136 -11.44 -13.40 -4.48
C ARG A 136 -10.08 -13.46 -3.80
N ILE A 137 -9.99 -12.86 -2.61
CA ILE A 137 -8.77 -12.91 -1.78
C ILE A 137 -8.25 -14.34 -1.59
N VAL A 138 -9.14 -15.32 -1.43
CA VAL A 138 -8.73 -16.72 -1.22
C VAL A 138 -7.99 -17.28 -2.43
N GLU A 139 -8.41 -16.91 -3.64
CA GLU A 139 -7.78 -17.32 -4.90
C GLU A 139 -6.45 -16.56 -5.07
N ILE A 140 -6.42 -15.25 -4.83
CA ILE A 140 -5.17 -14.46 -4.89
C ILE A 140 -4.10 -15.02 -3.94
N LYS A 141 -4.50 -15.41 -2.72
CA LYS A 141 -3.59 -16.02 -1.74
C LYS A 141 -3.06 -17.40 -2.17
N GLN A 142 -3.72 -18.10 -3.10
CA GLN A 142 -3.19 -19.33 -3.69
C GLN A 142 -2.04 -19.08 -4.65
N PHE A 143 -1.91 -17.87 -5.20
CA PHE A 143 -0.77 -17.46 -6.03
C PHE A 143 0.34 -16.81 -5.20
N LEU A 144 -0.03 -16.10 -4.12
CA LEU A 144 0.92 -15.47 -3.20
C LEU A 144 1.52 -16.48 -2.20
N THR A 145 2.22 -17.48 -2.73
CA THR A 145 2.56 -18.71 -1.99
C THR A 145 3.84 -18.64 -1.16
N SER A 146 4.70 -17.65 -1.37
CA SER A 146 6.03 -17.67 -0.72
C SER A 146 5.89 -17.49 0.79
N GLU A 147 6.73 -18.21 1.53
CA GLU A 147 6.73 -18.15 3.00
C GLU A 147 7.02 -16.73 3.50
N VAL A 148 7.88 -15.99 2.80
CA VAL A 148 8.19 -14.59 3.11
C VAL A 148 6.93 -13.73 3.03
N ILE A 149 6.14 -13.86 1.97
CA ILE A 149 4.88 -13.11 1.84
C ILE A 149 3.91 -13.48 2.96
N ARG A 150 3.73 -14.79 3.24
CA ARG A 150 2.83 -15.27 4.29
C ARG A 150 3.22 -14.75 5.68
N LYS A 151 4.51 -14.63 5.99
CA LYS A 151 5.00 -14.10 7.27
C LYS A 151 4.94 -12.58 7.37
N ARG A 152 5.07 -11.87 6.24
CA ARG A 152 5.21 -10.40 6.21
C ARG A 152 3.91 -9.65 5.95
N LEU A 153 2.91 -10.28 5.33
CA LEU A 153 1.61 -9.65 5.12
C LEU A 153 0.88 -9.47 6.45
N SER A 154 0.51 -8.23 6.74
CA SER A 154 -0.25 -7.86 7.93
C SER A 154 -1.74 -8.14 7.72
N THR A 155 -2.28 -7.73 6.56
CA THR A 155 -3.69 -7.97 6.20
C THR A 155 -3.88 -7.92 4.68
N THR A 156 -5.06 -8.34 4.23
CA THR A 156 -5.49 -8.25 2.84
C THR A 156 -6.88 -7.63 2.78
N VAL A 157 -7.05 -6.58 1.99
CA VAL A 157 -8.31 -5.86 1.83
C VAL A 157 -8.80 -6.05 0.40
N SER A 158 -10.06 -6.46 0.27
CA SER A 158 -10.78 -6.50 -1.00
C SER A 158 -11.27 -5.10 -1.29
N CYS A 159 -10.96 -4.54 -2.46
CA CYS A 159 -11.37 -3.17 -2.77
C CYS A 159 -11.71 -2.93 -4.24
N CYS A 160 -12.39 -1.82 -4.48
CA CYS A 160 -12.65 -1.29 -5.81
C CYS A 160 -12.30 0.20 -5.84
N ALA A 161 -11.30 0.56 -6.63
CA ALA A 161 -10.90 1.94 -6.83
C ALA A 161 -11.96 2.77 -7.60
N VAL A 162 -12.87 2.14 -8.33
CA VAL A 162 -13.92 2.84 -9.11
C VAL A 162 -15.10 3.22 -8.22
N THR A 163 -15.58 2.28 -7.39
CA THR A 163 -16.75 2.51 -6.51
C THR A 163 -16.33 3.09 -5.16
N GLY A 164 -15.12 2.81 -4.69
CA GLY A 164 -14.65 3.12 -3.35
C GLY A 164 -14.85 2.01 -2.33
N ASP A 165 -15.47 0.89 -2.73
CA ASP A 165 -15.74 -0.23 -1.82
C ASP A 165 -14.43 -0.78 -1.23
N GLY A 166 -14.45 -1.04 0.08
CA GLY A 166 -13.29 -1.54 0.82
C GLY A 166 -12.17 -0.50 1.06
N LEU A 167 -12.33 0.75 0.63
CA LEU A 167 -11.35 1.82 0.88
C LEU A 167 -11.71 2.71 2.07
N ASP A 168 -12.97 2.71 2.50
CA ASP A 168 -13.40 3.46 3.66
C ASP A 168 -12.76 2.90 4.94
N GLY A 169 -12.17 3.80 5.74
CA GLY A 169 -11.45 3.42 6.96
C GLY A 169 -10.03 2.89 6.74
N LEU A 170 -9.56 2.72 5.50
CA LEU A 170 -8.24 2.17 5.18
C LEU A 170 -7.10 2.85 5.97
N PHE A 171 -7.06 4.18 6.02
CA PHE A 171 -6.02 4.90 6.78
C PHE A 171 -6.13 4.73 8.30
N ALA A 172 -7.33 4.51 8.83
CA ALA A 172 -7.52 4.22 10.24
C ALA A 172 -6.99 2.82 10.60
N GLU A 173 -7.23 1.83 9.73
CA GLU A 173 -6.67 0.48 9.88
C GLU A 173 -5.15 0.49 9.76
N ILE A 174 -4.61 1.17 8.74
CA ILE A 174 -3.15 1.36 8.57
C ILE A 174 -2.54 2.00 9.81
N HIS A 175 -3.17 3.04 10.37
CA HIS A 175 -2.71 3.68 11.59
C HIS A 175 -2.62 2.70 12.76
N GLN A 176 -3.63 1.84 12.95
CA GLN A 176 -3.62 0.82 13.99
C GLN A 176 -2.47 -0.17 13.78
N LEU A 177 -2.25 -0.64 12.55
CA LEU A 177 -1.13 -1.53 12.23
C LEU A 177 0.24 -0.89 12.53
N ILE A 178 0.41 0.39 12.18
CA ILE A 178 1.64 1.15 12.47
C ILE A 178 1.87 1.27 13.99
N VAL A 179 0.83 1.62 14.74
CA VAL A 179 0.92 1.75 16.20
C VAL A 179 1.26 0.41 16.85
N GLN A 180 0.58 -0.66 16.43
CA GLN A 180 0.84 -2.02 16.92
C GLN A 180 2.27 -2.47 16.62
N SER A 181 2.80 -2.18 15.43
CA SER A 181 4.14 -2.62 15.05
C SER A 181 5.27 -1.84 15.73
N ARG A 182 5.01 -0.59 16.13
CA ARG A 182 5.98 0.28 16.82
C ARG A 182 5.99 0.12 18.33
N PHE A 183 4.81 -0.10 18.93
CA PHE A 183 4.64 -0.02 20.39
C PHE A 183 4.16 -1.33 21.02
N GLY A 184 3.91 -2.37 20.22
CA GLY A 184 3.23 -3.58 20.68
C GLY A 184 1.74 -3.35 20.94
N PHE A 185 1.03 -4.38 21.38
CA PHE A 185 -0.32 -4.19 21.90
C PHE A 185 -0.24 -3.33 23.16
N PRO A 186 -1.06 -2.27 23.31
CA PRO A 186 -1.23 -1.67 24.63
C PRO A 186 -1.69 -2.79 25.58
N SER A 187 -0.97 -2.96 26.68
CA SER A 187 -1.18 -4.00 27.70
C SER A 187 -2.52 -3.90 28.42
N ASP A 188 -3.35 -2.91 28.10
CA ASP A 188 -4.44 -2.45 28.95
C ASP A 188 -5.80 -2.62 28.26
N PHE A 189 -6.16 -3.87 27.91
CA PHE A 189 -7.54 -4.31 27.63
C PHE A 189 -7.72 -5.82 27.93
N TYR A 190 -7.31 -6.25 29.13
CA TYR A 190 -7.82 -7.46 29.78
C TYR A 190 -8.20 -7.14 31.22
#